data_AF-W2W5N2-F1
#
_entry.id   AF-W2W5N2-F1
#
_cell.length_a   1.000
_cell.length_b   1.000
_cell.length_c   1.000
_cell.angle_alpha   90.00
_cell.angle_beta   90.00
_cell.angle_gamma   90.00
#
_symmetry.space_group_name_H-M   'P 1'
#
loop_
_entity.id
_entity.type
_entity.pdbx_description
1 polymer ?
#
loop_
_entity_poly.entity_id
_entity_poly.type
_entity_poly.pdbx_seq_one_letter_code
_entity_poly.pdbx_strand_id
1 'polypeptide(L)'
;MLQRVLARENVDERRRELFRSSGITTHRHLLQRPLWDVAHAVDMSVRETEELMTKVSIRIAPASRSAFDLFLESANHPTFLRTGLPRIDQALNGGLHGRALSEFVGTAGIGKSQLAMTLAVVCAMDYPNNGVMFFDVEHNFSAKRLLQITIARIKLTRAGQEADNNELAAAVIKRIRVVKVNSIAAFVSKFKEMEDAMHSLKIKLLIIDCATTLFIKANDLSHEQRQHQMLRMARDLKLFADTYQAFVVVTNRATTVEGEGGLYTKPQLGDSWAHCVTTRFIMERHSLCHAMTIVKSSVASYVVQPFTIKERGVEPVEVEDSSSRQAHFDELATHDDLLSDLAMATLPMVDPACTLRSTQQSNAEDPDATQLISQSDEASQLQQDQMQETESSSFDIVSDSNSEEEHESFHWGAVTEE
;
A
#
# COMPACT_ATOMS: atom_id res chain seq x y z
N MET A 1 27.33 -7.45 6.88
CA MET A 1 27.31 -7.22 8.34
C MET A 1 27.32 -8.54 9.12
N LEU A 2 26.44 -9.50 8.78
CA LEU A 2 26.35 -10.82 9.45
C LEU A 2 27.68 -11.59 9.52
N GLN A 3 28.40 -11.68 8.41
CA GLN A 3 29.66 -12.42 8.32
C GLN A 3 30.72 -11.95 9.34
N ARG A 4 30.77 -10.65 9.65
CA ARG A 4 31.68 -10.10 10.66
C ARG A 4 31.27 -10.51 12.08
N VAL A 5 29.97 -10.62 12.34
CA VAL A 5 29.45 -11.08 13.63
C VAL A 5 29.70 -12.57 13.79
N LEU A 6 29.40 -13.38 12.77
CA LEU A 6 29.69 -14.81 12.77
C LEU A 6 31.17 -15.10 13.01
N ALA A 7 32.08 -14.36 12.37
CA ALA A 7 33.51 -14.51 12.59
C ALA A 7 33.94 -14.18 14.03
N ARG A 8 33.30 -13.19 14.67
CA ARG A 8 33.56 -12.83 16.08
C ARG A 8 33.02 -13.88 17.07
N GLU A 9 31.97 -14.59 16.70
CA GLU A 9 31.42 -15.71 17.47
C GLU A 9 32.14 -17.05 17.19
N ASN A 10 33.34 -16.99 16.59
CA ASN A 10 34.18 -18.15 16.25
C ASN A 10 33.52 -19.18 15.31
N VAL A 11 32.61 -18.73 14.44
CA VAL A 11 32.09 -19.57 13.35
C VAL A 11 33.16 -19.71 12.28
N ASP A 12 33.53 -20.95 11.97
CA ASP A 12 34.55 -21.31 10.99
C ASP A 12 34.18 -20.85 9.57
N GLU A 13 35.18 -20.66 8.71
CA GLU A 13 34.98 -20.14 7.35
C GLU A 13 34.08 -21.06 6.51
N ARG A 14 34.18 -22.38 6.68
CA ARG A 14 33.33 -23.34 5.97
C ARG A 14 31.85 -23.12 6.31
N ARG A 15 31.50 -23.03 7.59
CA ARG A 15 30.12 -22.75 8.01
C ARG A 15 29.65 -21.36 7.60
N ARG A 16 30.53 -20.35 7.66
CA ARG A 16 30.22 -18.99 7.17
C ARG A 16 29.88 -18.96 5.68
N GLU A 17 30.51 -19.82 4.88
CA GLU A 17 30.16 -19.99 3.47
C GLU A 17 28.82 -20.73 3.31
N LEU A 18 28.53 -21.75 4.14
CA LEU A 18 27.21 -22.40 4.15
C LEU A 18 26.07 -21.42 4.47
N PHE A 19 26.30 -20.46 5.38
CA PHE A 19 25.34 -19.37 5.60
C PHE A 19 25.08 -18.57 4.31
N ARG A 20 26.12 -18.24 3.53
CA ARG A 20 25.95 -17.50 2.26
C ARG A 20 25.24 -18.33 1.20
N SER A 21 25.69 -19.56 0.95
CA SER A 21 25.12 -20.44 -0.08
C SER A 21 23.66 -20.78 0.21
N SER A 22 23.29 -20.85 1.49
CA SER A 22 21.91 -21.05 1.94
C SER A 22 21.04 -19.79 1.89
N GLY A 23 21.58 -18.65 1.45
CA GLY A 23 20.87 -17.36 1.34
C GLY A 23 20.78 -16.56 2.65
N ILE A 24 21.44 -17.00 3.71
CA ILE A 24 21.47 -16.32 5.02
C ILE A 24 22.62 -15.31 5.02
N THR A 25 22.38 -14.16 4.40
CA THR A 25 23.39 -13.10 4.21
C THR A 25 23.28 -11.96 5.22
N THR A 26 22.13 -11.81 5.89
CA THR A 26 21.83 -10.72 6.82
C THR A 26 21.35 -11.24 8.18
N HIS A 27 21.51 -10.44 9.23
CA HIS A 27 20.98 -10.77 10.58
C HIS A 27 19.48 -11.06 10.54
N ARG A 28 18.74 -10.31 9.70
CA ARG A 28 17.32 -10.54 9.44
C ARG A 28 17.07 -11.94 8.88
N HIS A 29 17.79 -12.35 7.84
CA HIS A 29 17.60 -13.70 7.26
C HIS A 29 17.88 -14.80 8.27
N LEU A 30 18.86 -14.59 9.17
CA LEU A 30 19.16 -15.53 10.23
C LEU A 30 18.01 -15.61 11.25
N LEU A 31 17.54 -14.48 11.76
CA LEU A 31 16.51 -14.42 12.80
C LEU A 31 15.11 -14.79 12.31
N GLN A 32 14.83 -14.67 11.00
CA GLN A 32 13.53 -14.99 10.42
C GLN A 32 13.39 -16.46 10.01
N ARG A 33 14.46 -17.24 10.02
CA ARG A 33 14.40 -18.68 9.76
C ARG A 33 14.20 -19.45 11.07
N PRO A 34 13.41 -20.54 11.04
CA PRO A 34 13.27 -21.38 12.22
C PRO A 34 14.62 -22.04 12.53
N LEU A 35 14.85 -22.28 13.83
CA LEU A 35 16.11 -22.80 14.35
C LEU A 35 16.60 -24.05 13.59
N TRP A 36 15.68 -24.97 13.31
CA TRP A 36 15.95 -26.24 12.63
C TRP A 36 16.43 -26.06 11.19
N ASP A 37 15.85 -25.12 10.44
CA ASP A 37 16.25 -24.83 9.06
C ASP A 37 17.65 -24.23 9.02
N VAL A 38 17.97 -23.36 9.99
CA VAL A 38 19.31 -22.80 10.11
C VAL A 38 20.31 -23.90 10.42
N ALA A 39 20.03 -24.73 11.43
CA ALA A 39 20.89 -25.84 11.84
C ALA A 39 21.18 -26.80 10.67
N HIS A 40 20.14 -27.16 9.91
CA HIS A 40 20.26 -28.01 8.74
C HIS A 40 21.06 -27.34 7.61
N ALA A 41 20.78 -26.08 7.31
CA ALA A 41 21.42 -25.34 6.23
C ALA A 41 22.94 -25.14 6.44
N VAL A 42 23.38 -25.06 7.70
CA VAL A 42 24.77 -24.72 8.05
C VAL A 42 25.55 -25.86 8.69
N ASP A 43 24.97 -27.07 8.69
CA ASP A 43 25.58 -28.29 9.22
C ASP A 43 26.07 -28.11 10.67
N MET A 44 25.16 -27.65 11.53
CA MET A 44 25.38 -27.44 12.95
C MET A 44 24.35 -28.22 13.78
N SER A 45 24.72 -28.63 15.00
CA SER A 45 23.73 -29.18 15.92
C SER A 45 22.73 -28.09 16.33
N VAL A 46 21.49 -28.48 16.58
CA VAL A 46 20.40 -27.55 16.99
C VAL A 46 20.79 -26.74 18.21
N ARG A 47 21.49 -27.37 19.18
CA ARG A 47 22.01 -26.71 20.38
C ARG A 47 23.07 -25.66 20.06
N GLU A 48 24.05 -25.98 19.22
CA GLU A 48 25.07 -25.00 18.80
C GLU A 48 24.44 -23.84 18.02
N THR A 49 23.44 -24.12 17.18
CA THR A 49 22.70 -23.09 16.44
C THR A 49 21.91 -22.20 17.40
N GLU A 50 21.28 -22.75 18.43
CA GLU A 50 20.53 -21.98 19.43
C GLU A 50 21.45 -21.06 20.23
N GLU A 51 22.61 -21.57 20.67
CA GLU A 51 23.63 -20.78 21.37
C GLU A 51 24.16 -19.65 20.48
N LEU A 52 24.44 -19.93 19.20
CA LEU A 52 24.86 -18.93 18.23
C LEU A 52 23.78 -17.86 17.99
N MET A 53 22.53 -18.28 17.73
CA MET A 53 21.42 -17.37 17.49
C MET A 53 21.15 -16.49 18.72
N THR A 54 21.30 -17.03 19.93
CA THR A 54 21.18 -16.26 21.18
C THR A 54 22.27 -15.21 21.29
N LYS A 55 23.54 -15.56 21.07
CA LYS A 55 24.66 -14.60 21.10
C LYS A 55 24.51 -13.51 20.04
N VAL A 56 24.15 -13.90 18.81
CA VAL A 56 23.88 -12.94 17.73
C VAL A 56 22.73 -12.03 18.11
N SER A 57 21.62 -12.57 18.66
CA SER A 57 20.45 -11.81 19.08
C SER A 57 20.78 -10.78 20.16
N ILE A 58 21.50 -11.17 21.21
CA ILE A 58 21.94 -10.25 22.28
C ILE A 58 22.78 -9.11 21.70
N ARG A 59 23.62 -9.41 20.71
CA ARG A 59 24.54 -8.43 20.13
C ARG A 59 23.88 -7.44 19.16
N ILE A 60 22.81 -7.85 18.50
CA ILE A 60 22.06 -7.01 17.54
C ILE A 60 20.81 -6.38 18.15
N ALA A 61 20.35 -6.89 19.30
CA ALA A 61 19.17 -6.37 19.98
C ALA A 61 19.37 -4.87 20.28
N PRO A 62 18.40 -4.00 19.91
CA PRO A 62 18.45 -2.62 20.34
C PRO A 62 18.36 -2.56 21.87
N ALA A 63 18.99 -1.55 22.46
CA ALA A 63 18.86 -1.30 23.90
C ALA A 63 17.37 -1.15 24.26
N SER A 64 16.95 -1.74 25.37
CA SER A 64 15.58 -1.56 25.87
C SER A 64 15.34 -0.09 26.17
N ARG A 65 14.19 0.43 25.73
CA ARG A 65 13.79 1.82 25.94
C ARG A 65 12.45 1.88 26.66
N SER A 66 12.28 2.88 27.51
CA SER A 66 10.98 3.10 28.16
C SER A 66 9.97 3.62 27.14
N ALA A 67 8.69 3.36 27.38
CA ALA A 67 7.61 3.95 26.57
C ALA A 67 7.66 5.49 26.61
N PHE A 68 8.08 6.07 27.74
CA PHE A 68 8.24 7.51 27.90
C PHE A 68 9.35 8.08 27.00
N ASP A 69 10.49 7.39 26.86
CA ASP A 69 11.57 7.84 25.98
C ASP A 69 11.16 7.77 24.50
N LEU A 70 10.38 6.75 24.12
CA LEU A 70 9.81 6.63 22.77
C LEU A 70 8.82 7.75 22.50
N PHE A 71 7.96 8.06 23.47
CA PHE A 71 7.04 9.19 23.38
C PHE A 71 7.79 10.52 23.23
N LEU A 72 8.78 10.79 24.07
CA LEU A 72 9.54 12.04 24.05
C LEU A 72 10.30 12.24 22.73
N GLU A 73 10.89 11.17 22.18
CA GLU A 73 11.51 11.23 20.85
C GLU A 73 10.49 11.57 19.77
N SER A 74 9.31 10.92 19.78
CA SER A 74 8.26 11.18 18.80
C SER A 74 7.69 12.60 18.90
N ALA A 75 7.60 13.15 20.12
CA ALA A 75 7.10 14.49 20.37
C ALA A 75 8.10 15.58 19.98
N ASN A 76 9.40 15.34 20.19
CA ASN A 76 10.47 16.29 19.85
C ASN A 76 10.81 16.30 18.36
N HIS A 77 10.59 15.19 17.66
CA HIS A 77 10.90 15.04 16.24
C HIS A 77 9.70 14.50 15.45
N PRO A 78 8.57 15.24 15.41
CA PRO A 78 7.38 14.78 14.70
C PRO A 78 7.65 14.71 13.20
N THR A 79 7.53 13.52 12.62
CA THR A 79 7.64 13.30 11.17
C THR A 79 6.29 12.86 10.61
N PHE A 80 5.62 13.76 9.91
CA PHE A 80 4.33 13.52 9.26
C PHE A 80 4.32 14.08 7.84
N LEU A 81 3.53 13.46 6.96
CA LEU A 81 3.24 13.95 5.63
C LEU A 81 1.79 14.43 5.58
N ARG A 82 1.60 15.74 5.39
CA ARG A 82 0.26 16.33 5.28
C ARG A 82 -0.49 15.78 4.06
N THR A 83 -1.75 15.41 4.27
CA THR A 83 -2.68 15.03 3.20
C THR A 83 -3.21 16.25 2.45
N GLY A 84 -3.18 17.43 3.09
CA GLY A 84 -3.80 18.65 2.58
C GLY A 84 -5.29 18.73 2.92
N LEU A 85 -5.78 17.84 3.78
CA LEU A 85 -7.16 17.80 4.27
C LEU A 85 -7.14 18.09 5.79
N PRO A 86 -7.47 19.31 6.23
CA PRO A 86 -7.22 19.75 7.60
C PRO A 86 -7.80 18.90 8.72
N ARG A 87 -9.02 18.37 8.58
CA ARG A 87 -9.64 17.51 9.60
C ARG A 87 -8.93 16.16 9.69
N ILE A 88 -8.52 15.61 8.55
CA ILE A 88 -7.74 14.36 8.49
C ILE A 88 -6.35 14.58 9.08
N ASP A 89 -5.68 15.64 8.68
CA ASP A 89 -4.35 15.99 9.17
C ASP A 89 -4.38 16.23 10.69
N GLN A 90 -5.39 16.95 11.20
CA GLN A 90 -5.59 17.14 12.64
C GLN A 90 -5.84 15.83 13.39
N ALA A 91 -6.70 14.96 12.86
CA ALA A 91 -7.02 13.67 13.47
C ALA A 91 -5.80 12.74 13.56
N LEU A 92 -4.86 12.88 12.63
CA LEU A 92 -3.60 12.14 12.59
C LEU A 92 -2.44 12.93 13.23
N ASN A 93 -2.71 13.94 14.05
CA ASN A 93 -1.69 14.75 14.73
C ASN A 93 -0.65 15.38 13.79
N GLY A 94 -1.06 15.75 12.59
CA GLY A 94 -0.26 16.46 11.58
C GLY A 94 -0.37 15.87 10.18
N GLY A 95 -0.66 14.58 10.03
CA GLY A 95 -0.79 13.91 8.73
C GLY A 95 -0.38 12.44 8.78
N LEU A 96 -0.04 11.87 7.63
CA LEU A 96 0.40 10.47 7.55
C LEU A 96 1.71 10.28 8.32
N HIS A 97 1.73 9.33 9.25
CA HIS A 97 2.94 8.98 10.00
C HIS A 97 3.89 8.11 9.17
N GLY A 98 5.20 8.33 9.38
CA GLY A 98 6.22 7.41 8.89
C GLY A 98 6.18 6.08 9.64
N ARG A 99 6.95 5.09 9.19
CA ARG A 99 7.01 3.75 9.83
C ARG A 99 5.68 2.99 9.83
N ALA A 100 4.73 3.42 9.00
CA ALA A 100 3.39 2.88 8.92
C ALA A 100 3.00 2.64 7.45
N LEU A 101 2.15 1.63 7.23
CA LEU A 101 1.54 1.35 5.94
C LEU A 101 0.17 2.04 5.88
N SER A 102 0.05 3.05 5.03
CA SER A 102 -1.21 3.78 4.80
C SER A 102 -1.88 3.32 3.51
N GLU A 103 -3.17 2.99 3.58
CA GLU A 103 -3.96 2.50 2.45
C GLU A 103 -5.11 3.46 2.10
N PHE A 104 -5.23 3.80 0.81
CA PHE A 104 -6.38 4.53 0.28
C PHE A 104 -7.23 3.62 -0.61
N VAL A 105 -8.45 3.36 -0.16
CA VAL A 105 -9.40 2.45 -0.82
C VAL A 105 -10.51 3.25 -1.48
N GLY A 106 -10.96 2.83 -2.66
CA GLY A 106 -12.17 3.37 -3.27
C GLY A 106 -12.42 2.82 -4.67
N THR A 107 -13.59 3.10 -5.23
CA THR A 107 -13.99 2.66 -6.57
C THR A 107 -13.13 3.29 -7.67
N ALA A 108 -13.18 2.75 -8.89
CA ALA A 108 -12.48 3.33 -10.02
C ALA A 108 -12.95 4.77 -10.27
N GLY A 109 -12.04 5.67 -10.67
CA GLY A 109 -12.36 7.07 -10.96
C GLY A 109 -12.54 8.00 -9.74
N ILE A 110 -12.53 7.49 -8.50
CA ILE A 110 -12.75 8.31 -7.29
C ILE A 110 -11.62 9.32 -6.97
N GLY A 111 -10.48 9.24 -7.67
CA GLY A 111 -9.34 10.14 -7.46
C GLY A 111 -8.17 9.60 -6.63
N LYS A 112 -8.07 8.28 -6.41
CA LYS A 112 -6.92 7.66 -5.71
C LYS A 112 -5.56 8.08 -6.31
N SER A 113 -5.41 7.98 -7.63
CA SER A 113 -4.18 8.41 -8.32
C SER A 113 -3.93 9.92 -8.22
N GLN A 114 -5.00 10.72 -8.13
CA GLN A 114 -4.88 12.18 -7.91
C GLN A 114 -4.33 12.46 -6.51
N LEU A 115 -4.82 11.75 -5.50
CA LEU A 115 -4.31 11.82 -4.14
C LEU A 115 -2.84 11.35 -4.07
N ALA A 116 -2.51 10.23 -4.70
CA ALA A 116 -1.16 9.70 -4.77
C ALA A 116 -0.17 10.70 -5.40
N MET A 117 -0.50 11.29 -6.54
CA MET A 117 0.30 12.36 -7.17
C MET A 117 0.39 13.60 -6.27
N THR A 118 -0.69 13.96 -5.57
CA THR A 118 -0.70 15.08 -4.62
C THR A 118 0.28 14.85 -3.47
N LEU A 119 0.24 13.67 -2.85
CA LEU A 119 1.17 13.28 -1.77
C LEU A 119 2.62 13.25 -2.25
N ALA A 120 2.87 12.79 -3.48
CA ALA A 120 4.21 12.80 -4.08
C ALA A 120 4.79 14.23 -4.17
N VAL A 121 3.99 15.18 -4.67
CA VAL A 121 4.39 16.59 -4.76
C VAL A 121 4.59 17.18 -3.37
N VAL A 122 3.65 16.96 -2.44
CA VAL A 122 3.77 17.48 -1.06
C VAL A 122 5.02 16.97 -0.38
N CYS A 123 5.31 15.66 -0.47
CA CYS A 123 6.52 15.10 0.13
C CYS A 123 7.80 15.68 -0.51
N ALA A 124 7.83 15.85 -1.82
CA ALA A 124 8.99 16.41 -2.52
C ALA A 124 9.22 17.91 -2.22
N MET A 125 8.18 18.62 -1.75
CA MET A 125 8.25 20.00 -1.27
C MET A 125 8.64 20.07 0.22
N ASP A 126 7.98 19.29 1.07
CA ASP A 126 8.19 19.31 2.54
C ASP A 126 9.53 18.65 2.93
N TYR A 127 10.06 17.73 2.11
CA TYR A 127 11.34 17.04 2.33
C TYR A 127 12.30 17.21 1.13
N PRO A 128 12.90 18.41 0.94
CA PRO A 128 13.66 18.76 -0.26
C PRO A 128 14.98 17.99 -0.44
N ASN A 129 15.48 17.34 0.61
CA ASN A 129 16.70 16.52 0.59
C ASN A 129 16.42 15.03 0.34
N ASN A 130 15.17 14.67 0.08
CA ASN A 130 14.73 13.29 -0.05
C ASN A 130 14.05 13.03 -1.40
N GLY A 131 14.11 11.78 -1.84
CA GLY A 131 13.41 11.31 -3.03
C GLY A 131 12.01 10.78 -2.73
N VAL A 132 11.19 10.70 -3.77
CA VAL A 132 9.89 10.00 -3.77
C VAL A 132 9.96 8.88 -4.80
N MET A 133 9.57 7.67 -4.43
CA MET A 133 9.43 6.55 -5.35
C MET A 133 7.95 6.27 -5.62
N PHE A 134 7.56 6.26 -6.89
CA PHE A 134 6.19 6.03 -7.34
C PHE A 134 6.15 4.80 -8.24
N PHE A 135 5.60 3.69 -7.75
CA PHE A 135 5.32 2.51 -8.55
C PHE A 135 3.95 2.63 -9.23
N ASP A 136 3.95 2.84 -10.54
CA ASP A 136 2.76 2.92 -11.36
C ASP A 136 2.44 1.54 -11.97
N VAL A 137 1.47 0.86 -11.37
CA VAL A 137 1.05 -0.50 -11.73
C VAL A 137 -0.01 -0.49 -12.84
N GLU A 138 -0.85 0.54 -12.85
CA GLU A 138 -1.98 0.65 -13.77
C GLU A 138 -1.66 1.43 -15.04
N HIS A 139 -0.50 2.07 -15.09
CA HIS A 139 -0.11 2.98 -16.17
C HIS A 139 -1.01 4.22 -16.26
N ASN A 140 -1.53 4.66 -15.11
CA ASN A 140 -2.44 5.79 -14.97
C ASN A 140 -1.72 7.08 -14.54
N PHE A 141 -0.40 7.03 -14.33
CA PHE A 141 0.38 8.20 -13.98
C PHE A 141 0.43 9.22 -15.14
N SER A 142 0.20 10.50 -14.84
CA SER A 142 0.27 11.59 -15.82
C SER A 142 1.28 12.65 -15.41
N ALA A 143 2.39 12.74 -16.16
CA ALA A 143 3.42 13.75 -15.92
C ALA A 143 2.87 15.19 -16.08
N LYS A 144 2.00 15.42 -17.07
CA LYS A 144 1.32 16.71 -17.26
C LYS A 144 0.49 17.08 -16.02
N ARG A 145 -0.22 16.10 -15.44
CA ARG A 145 -1.02 16.32 -14.23
C ARG A 145 -0.15 16.57 -13.01
N LEU A 146 0.93 15.82 -12.83
CA LEU A 146 1.90 16.03 -11.74
C LEU A 146 2.50 17.45 -11.81
N LEU A 147 2.88 17.91 -13.01
CA LEU A 147 3.40 19.26 -13.23
C LEU A 147 2.35 20.33 -12.88
N GLN A 148 1.10 20.15 -13.30
CA GLN A 148 0.01 21.07 -12.94
C GLN A 148 -0.17 21.19 -11.43
N ILE A 149 -0.21 20.05 -10.72
CA ILE A 149 -0.30 20.01 -9.25
C ILE A 149 0.90 20.73 -8.62
N THR A 150 2.11 20.47 -9.13
CA THR A 150 3.36 21.07 -8.64
C THR A 150 3.34 22.58 -8.75
N ILE A 151 3.07 23.12 -9.94
CA ILE A 151 3.02 24.57 -10.18
C ILE A 151 1.96 25.22 -9.30
N ALA A 152 0.76 24.64 -9.25
CA ALA A 152 -0.35 25.23 -8.52
C ALA A 152 -0.12 25.26 -7.00
N ARG A 153 0.60 24.27 -6.44
CA ARG A 153 1.01 24.24 -5.02
C ARG A 153 2.15 25.19 -4.72
N ILE A 154 3.17 25.29 -5.58
CA ILE A 154 4.25 26.28 -5.43
C ILE A 154 3.69 27.70 -5.39
N LYS A 155 2.76 28.03 -6.29
CA LYS A 155 2.10 29.34 -6.33
C LYS A 155 1.34 29.69 -5.04
N LEU A 156 0.78 28.69 -4.35
CA LEU A 156 0.08 28.90 -3.08
C LEU A 156 1.06 29.25 -1.96
N THR A 157 2.21 28.57 -1.90
CA THR A 157 3.19 28.79 -0.83
C THR A 157 4.02 30.07 -1.03
N ARG A 158 4.18 30.53 -2.28
CA ARG A 158 5.02 31.69 -2.65
C ARG A 158 4.26 32.75 -3.46
N ALA A 159 3.10 33.16 -2.97
CA ALA A 159 2.34 34.24 -3.59
C ALA A 159 3.23 35.51 -3.72
N GLY A 160 3.51 35.94 -4.96
CA GLY A 160 4.24 37.19 -5.26
C GLY A 160 5.63 37.08 -5.91
N GLN A 161 6.16 35.88 -6.19
CA GLN A 161 7.45 35.68 -6.88
C GLN A 161 7.29 34.74 -8.09
N GLU A 162 6.89 35.29 -9.24
CA GLU A 162 6.52 34.48 -10.41
C GLU A 162 7.69 33.93 -11.24
N ALA A 163 8.84 34.62 -11.24
CA ALA A 163 9.95 34.34 -12.14
C ALA A 163 10.70 33.02 -11.86
N ASP A 164 10.58 32.45 -10.65
CA ASP A 164 11.32 31.25 -10.18
C ASP A 164 10.45 29.95 -10.17
N ASN A 165 9.16 30.04 -10.53
CA ASN A 165 8.23 28.93 -10.33
C ASN A 165 8.55 27.70 -11.21
N ASN A 166 9.06 27.90 -12.42
CA ASN A 166 9.36 26.80 -13.34
C ASN A 166 10.61 26.02 -12.95
N GLU A 167 11.66 26.72 -12.50
CA GLU A 167 12.90 26.09 -12.03
C GLU A 167 12.63 25.30 -10.74
N LEU A 168 11.88 25.89 -9.81
CA LEU A 168 11.47 25.20 -8.60
C LEU A 168 10.58 23.98 -8.90
N ALA A 169 9.64 24.09 -9.84
CA ALA A 169 8.82 22.96 -10.27
C ALA A 169 9.67 21.83 -10.86
N ALA A 170 10.66 22.15 -11.69
CA ALA A 170 11.60 21.18 -12.22
C ALA A 170 12.42 20.51 -11.10
N ALA A 171 12.87 21.28 -10.10
CA ALA A 171 13.59 20.75 -8.95
C ALA A 171 12.72 19.79 -8.11
N VAL A 172 11.44 20.11 -7.90
CA VAL A 172 10.49 19.23 -7.19
C VAL A 172 10.25 17.94 -7.97
N ILE A 173 9.97 18.03 -9.27
CA ILE A 173 9.69 16.86 -10.12
C ILE A 173 10.91 15.95 -10.23
N LYS A 174 12.13 16.51 -10.29
CA LYS A 174 13.38 15.72 -10.34
C LYS A 174 13.55 14.79 -9.13
N ARG A 175 12.91 15.09 -7.99
CA ARG A 175 12.92 14.24 -6.78
C ARG A 175 11.93 13.07 -6.86
N ILE A 176 10.95 13.13 -7.77
CA ILE A 176 9.91 12.12 -7.92
C ILE A 176 10.30 11.15 -9.03
N ARG A 177 10.64 9.92 -8.65
CA ARG A 177 10.99 8.84 -9.57
C ARG A 177 9.78 7.95 -9.78
N VAL A 178 9.39 7.78 -11.04
CA VAL A 178 8.24 6.95 -11.42
C VAL A 178 8.76 5.68 -12.09
N VAL A 179 8.33 4.53 -11.59
CA VAL A 179 8.68 3.21 -12.11
C VAL A 179 7.41 2.49 -12.50
N LYS A 180 7.30 2.12 -13.77
CA LYS A 180 6.20 1.30 -14.26
C LYS A 180 6.47 -0.17 -13.94
N VAL A 181 5.49 -0.85 -13.37
CA VAL A 181 5.57 -2.29 -13.06
C VAL A 181 4.30 -2.98 -13.53
N ASN A 182 4.43 -4.19 -14.08
CA ASN A 182 3.29 -4.94 -14.65
C ASN A 182 3.08 -6.31 -13.99
N SER A 183 4.00 -6.76 -13.14
CA SER A 183 3.95 -8.05 -12.46
C SER A 183 4.55 -7.96 -11.04
N ILE A 184 4.22 -8.95 -10.20
CA ILE A 184 4.79 -9.05 -8.85
C ILE A 184 6.31 -9.24 -8.91
N ALA A 185 6.81 -10.06 -9.85
CA ALA A 185 8.24 -10.29 -10.03
C ALA A 185 9.00 -9.00 -10.41
N ALA A 186 8.45 -8.22 -11.35
CA ALA A 186 9.02 -6.93 -11.74
C ALA A 186 9.04 -5.94 -10.58
N PHE A 187 7.95 -5.88 -9.80
CA PHE A 187 7.88 -5.06 -8.59
C PHE A 187 8.95 -5.48 -7.58
N VAL A 188 9.09 -6.76 -7.26
CA VAL A 188 10.08 -7.26 -6.29
C VAL A 188 11.51 -6.94 -6.73
N SER A 189 11.83 -7.11 -8.02
CA SER A 189 13.15 -6.75 -8.56
C SER A 189 13.43 -5.26 -8.38
N LYS A 190 12.51 -4.39 -8.80
CA LYS A 190 12.69 -2.94 -8.74
C LYS A 190 12.67 -2.40 -7.31
N PHE A 191 11.88 -3.01 -6.44
CA PHE A 191 11.88 -2.71 -5.01
C PHE A 191 13.24 -3.02 -4.38
N LYS A 192 13.85 -4.17 -4.71
CA LYS A 192 15.18 -4.53 -4.23
C LYS A 192 16.28 -3.61 -4.79
N GLU A 193 16.25 -3.29 -6.08
CA GLU A 193 17.17 -2.31 -6.68
C GLU A 193 17.07 -0.94 -5.98
N MET A 194 15.86 -0.50 -5.64
CA MET A 194 15.64 0.72 -4.88
C MET A 194 16.22 0.62 -3.46
N GLU A 195 16.02 -0.50 -2.76
CA GLU A 195 16.60 -0.73 -1.43
C GLU A 195 18.14 -0.70 -1.46
N ASP A 196 18.75 -1.32 -2.47
CA ASP A 196 20.21 -1.34 -2.65
C ASP A 196 20.76 0.08 -2.94
N ALA A 197 19.99 0.91 -3.67
CA ALA A 197 20.32 2.30 -3.97
C ALA A 197 19.85 3.30 -2.90
N MET A 198 19.39 2.85 -1.73
CA MET A 198 18.73 3.73 -0.77
C MET A 198 19.63 4.84 -0.20
N HIS A 199 20.93 4.59 -0.10
CA HIS A 199 21.93 5.58 0.36
C HIS A 199 22.01 6.82 -0.56
N SER A 200 21.86 6.63 -1.88
CA SER A 200 21.88 7.72 -2.84
C SER A 200 20.49 8.33 -3.07
N LEU A 201 19.45 7.49 -3.09
CA LEU A 201 18.09 7.93 -3.37
C LEU A 201 17.42 8.67 -2.21
N LYS A 202 17.76 8.33 -0.95
CA LYS A 202 17.19 8.93 0.26
C LYS A 202 15.66 9.04 0.21
N ILE A 203 14.98 7.96 -0.18
CA ILE A 203 13.52 7.92 -0.35
C ILE A 203 12.79 8.23 0.96
N LYS A 204 11.92 9.25 0.97
CA LYS A 204 11.06 9.58 2.12
C LYS A 204 9.62 9.14 1.93
N LEU A 205 9.16 8.99 0.70
CA LEU A 205 7.82 8.48 0.38
C LEU A 205 7.90 7.41 -0.72
N LEU A 206 7.25 6.29 -0.46
CA LEU A 206 7.04 5.19 -1.38
C LEU A 206 5.54 5.06 -1.67
N ILE A 207 5.15 5.11 -2.94
CA ILE A 207 3.78 4.97 -3.41
C ILE A 207 3.65 3.74 -4.30
N ILE A 208 2.58 2.97 -4.12
CA ILE A 208 2.18 1.89 -5.04
C ILE A 208 0.75 2.16 -5.52
N ASP A 209 0.59 2.50 -6.79
CA ASP A 209 -0.69 2.84 -7.42
C ASP A 209 -1.01 1.88 -8.59
N CYS A 210 -1.82 0.81 -8.42
CA CYS A 210 -2.41 0.30 -7.18
C CYS A 210 -1.93 -1.13 -6.90
N ALA A 211 -1.82 -1.49 -5.61
CA ALA A 211 -1.37 -2.84 -5.22
C ALA A 211 -2.33 -3.94 -5.69
N THR A 212 -3.63 -3.65 -5.77
CA THR A 212 -4.64 -4.61 -6.22
C THR A 212 -4.33 -5.18 -7.60
N THR A 213 -3.87 -4.34 -8.52
CA THR A 213 -3.60 -4.74 -9.91
C THR A 213 -2.43 -5.73 -10.01
N LEU A 214 -1.46 -5.69 -9.08
CA LEU A 214 -0.37 -6.67 -9.04
C LEU A 214 -0.88 -8.09 -8.79
N PHE A 215 -1.87 -8.23 -7.91
CA PHE A 215 -2.40 -9.54 -7.51
C PHE A 215 -3.54 -10.03 -8.39
N ILE A 216 -4.32 -9.13 -8.99
CA ILE A 216 -5.35 -9.51 -9.98
C ILE A 216 -4.71 -10.06 -11.25
N LYS A 217 -3.61 -9.44 -11.73
CA LYS A 217 -2.94 -9.87 -12.98
C LYS A 217 -2.16 -11.18 -12.85
N ALA A 218 -1.90 -11.65 -11.64
CA ALA A 218 -1.18 -12.90 -11.37
C ALA A 218 -2.10 -14.12 -11.49
N ASN A 219 -2.61 -14.37 -12.70
CA ASN A 219 -3.52 -15.49 -12.99
C ASN A 219 -2.82 -16.86 -13.03
N ASP A 220 -1.50 -16.85 -13.15
CA ASP A 220 -0.60 -17.99 -13.14
C ASP A 220 -0.39 -18.58 -11.73
N LEU A 221 -0.75 -17.83 -10.68
CA LEU A 221 -0.58 -18.24 -9.29
C LEU A 221 -1.86 -18.80 -8.68
N SER A 222 -1.72 -19.83 -7.85
CA SER A 222 -2.83 -20.31 -7.01
C SER A 222 -3.28 -19.20 -6.04
N HIS A 223 -4.51 -19.32 -5.53
CA HIS A 223 -5.04 -18.36 -4.55
C HIS A 223 -4.13 -18.25 -3.31
N GLU A 224 -3.65 -19.38 -2.79
CA GLU A 224 -2.74 -19.44 -1.64
C GLU A 224 -1.40 -18.77 -1.94
N GLN A 225 -0.82 -19.03 -3.13
CA GLN A 225 0.43 -18.40 -3.55
C GLN A 225 0.28 -16.88 -3.68
N ARG A 226 -0.83 -16.38 -4.24
CA ARG A 226 -1.12 -14.95 -4.30
C ARG A 226 -1.23 -14.34 -2.91
N GLN A 227 -1.97 -14.98 -2.00
CA GLN A 227 -2.07 -14.51 -0.62
C GLN A 227 -0.72 -14.48 0.09
N HIS A 228 0.10 -15.51 -0.09
CA HIS A 228 1.44 -15.57 0.49
C HIS A 228 2.34 -14.43 -0.04
N GLN A 229 2.33 -14.19 -1.36
CA GLN A 229 3.09 -13.09 -1.97
C GLN A 229 2.59 -11.72 -1.50
N MET A 230 1.27 -11.56 -1.33
CA MET A 230 0.67 -10.34 -0.80
C MET A 230 1.10 -10.04 0.63
N LEU A 231 1.06 -11.05 1.51
CA LEU A 231 1.53 -10.89 2.89
C LEU A 231 3.05 -10.64 2.96
N ARG A 232 3.83 -11.27 2.07
CA ARG A 232 5.27 -11.00 1.94
C ARG A 232 5.54 -9.56 1.53
N MET A 233 4.81 -9.05 0.54
CA MET A 233 4.90 -7.64 0.12
C MET A 233 4.54 -6.72 1.27
N ALA A 234 3.44 -6.96 1.97
CA ALA A 234 3.04 -6.15 3.12
C ALA A 234 4.13 -6.10 4.22
N ARG A 235 4.73 -7.25 4.54
CA ARG A 235 5.85 -7.36 5.48
C ARG A 235 7.05 -6.53 5.03
N ASP A 236 7.43 -6.64 3.76
CA ASP A 236 8.61 -5.96 3.23
C ASP A 236 8.38 -4.44 3.17
N LEU A 237 7.17 -3.99 2.82
CA LEU A 237 6.77 -2.58 2.90
C LEU A 237 6.78 -2.02 4.32
N LYS A 238 6.28 -2.77 5.31
CA LYS A 238 6.34 -2.35 6.72
C LYS A 238 7.78 -2.22 7.19
N LEU A 239 8.63 -3.18 6.86
CA LEU A 239 10.03 -3.10 7.26
C LEU A 239 10.72 -1.93 6.59
N PHE A 240 10.45 -1.68 5.31
CA PHE A 240 10.98 -0.52 4.61
C PHE A 240 10.56 0.79 5.29
N ALA A 241 9.28 0.93 5.62
CA ALA A 241 8.75 2.08 6.35
C ALA A 241 9.49 2.30 7.66
N ASP A 242 9.70 1.22 8.43
CA ASP A 242 10.34 1.27 9.76
C ASP A 242 11.84 1.58 9.68
N THR A 243 12.55 0.88 8.78
CA THR A 243 14.01 0.97 8.59
C THR A 243 14.44 2.36 8.15
N TYR A 244 13.70 2.94 7.20
CA TYR A 244 14.05 4.23 6.59
C TYR A 244 13.22 5.39 7.13
N GLN A 245 12.34 5.14 8.11
CA GLN A 245 11.36 6.12 8.61
C GLN A 245 10.60 6.80 7.46
N ALA A 246 10.29 6.02 6.42
CA ALA A 246 9.63 6.48 5.21
C ALA A 246 8.10 6.39 5.37
N PHE A 247 7.40 7.23 4.61
CA PHE A 247 5.96 7.10 4.40
C PHE A 247 5.73 6.04 3.33
N VAL A 248 4.88 5.06 3.61
CA VAL A 248 4.49 4.06 2.62
C VAL A 248 2.99 4.14 2.38
N VAL A 249 2.64 4.44 1.13
CA VAL A 249 1.27 4.65 0.68
C VAL A 249 0.92 3.64 -0.40
N VAL A 250 -0.20 2.97 -0.22
CA VAL A 250 -0.74 2.03 -1.20
C VAL A 250 -2.16 2.44 -1.56
N THR A 251 -2.49 2.42 -2.84
CA THR A 251 -3.89 2.52 -3.26
C THR A 251 -4.46 1.12 -3.48
N ASN A 252 -5.73 0.95 -3.13
CA ASN A 252 -6.48 -0.29 -3.29
C ASN A 252 -7.82 0.00 -3.95
N ARG A 253 -8.25 -0.88 -4.85
CA ARG A 253 -9.59 -0.83 -5.44
C ARG A 253 -10.62 -1.34 -4.43
N ALA A 254 -11.84 -0.86 -4.57
CA ALA A 254 -12.98 -1.39 -3.86
C ALA A 254 -13.82 -2.27 -4.80
N THR A 255 -14.37 -3.35 -4.26
CA THR A 255 -15.32 -4.25 -4.95
C THR A 255 -16.67 -4.11 -4.28
N THR A 256 -17.72 -4.14 -5.09
CA THR A 256 -19.09 -4.29 -4.60
C THR A 256 -19.38 -5.78 -4.42
N VAL A 257 -19.99 -6.13 -3.30
CA VAL A 257 -20.45 -7.47 -2.96
C VAL A 257 -21.92 -7.38 -2.60
N GLU A 258 -22.69 -8.38 -2.98
CA GLU A 258 -24.08 -8.54 -2.55
C GLU A 258 -24.09 -9.34 -1.24
N GLY A 259 -24.65 -8.75 -0.18
CA GLY A 259 -24.85 -9.42 1.10
C GLY A 259 -26.33 -9.46 1.49
N GLU A 260 -26.63 -10.11 2.63
CA GLU A 260 -28.00 -10.25 3.15
C GLU A 260 -28.72 -8.91 3.39
N GLY A 261 -27.97 -7.80 3.50
CA GLY A 261 -28.49 -6.44 3.67
C GLY A 261 -28.38 -5.54 2.43
N GLY A 262 -28.16 -6.10 1.25
CA GLY A 262 -27.99 -5.39 -0.02
C GLY A 262 -26.54 -5.29 -0.50
N LEU A 263 -26.34 -4.50 -1.57
CA LEU A 263 -25.02 -4.25 -2.13
C LEU A 263 -24.17 -3.45 -1.15
N TYR A 264 -22.91 -3.82 -0.98
CA TYR A 264 -21.97 -3.15 -0.09
C TYR A 264 -20.56 -3.19 -0.68
N THR A 265 -19.79 -2.14 -0.47
CA THR A 265 -18.43 -1.99 -0.98
C THR A 265 -17.42 -2.46 0.06
N LYS A 266 -16.40 -3.22 -0.37
CA LYS A 266 -15.28 -3.64 0.48
C LYS A 266 -13.93 -3.49 -0.24
N PRO A 267 -12.81 -3.34 0.50
CA PRO A 267 -11.48 -3.34 -0.10
C PRO A 267 -11.18 -4.66 -0.82
N GLN A 268 -10.59 -4.59 -2.02
CA GLN A 268 -10.45 -5.77 -2.88
C GLN A 268 -9.39 -6.79 -2.41
N LEU A 269 -8.36 -6.33 -1.70
CA LEU A 269 -7.29 -7.18 -1.17
C LEU A 269 -7.70 -8.07 0.02
N GLY A 270 -8.90 -7.90 0.56
CA GLY A 270 -9.45 -8.75 1.62
C GLY A 270 -8.83 -8.56 3.01
N ASP A 271 -9.25 -9.43 3.95
CA ASP A 271 -8.99 -9.26 5.38
C ASP A 271 -7.55 -9.54 5.78
N SER A 272 -6.90 -10.52 5.15
CA SER A 272 -5.48 -10.81 5.36
C SER A 272 -4.60 -9.57 5.13
N TRP A 273 -4.92 -8.79 4.09
CA TRP A 273 -4.27 -7.51 3.85
C TRP A 273 -4.72 -6.43 4.84
N ALA A 274 -5.99 -6.42 5.24
CA ALA A 274 -6.52 -5.47 6.22
C ALA A 274 -5.76 -5.50 7.54
N HIS A 275 -5.38 -6.67 8.05
CA HIS A 275 -4.54 -6.78 9.25
C HIS A 275 -3.13 -6.21 9.05
N CYS A 276 -2.64 -6.17 7.81
CA CYS A 276 -1.36 -5.58 7.50
C CYS A 276 -1.40 -4.04 7.48
N VAL A 277 -2.52 -3.41 7.15
CA VAL A 277 -2.60 -1.96 7.04
C VAL A 277 -2.64 -1.30 8.42
N THR A 278 -1.83 -0.24 8.61
CA THR A 278 -1.81 0.55 9.86
C THR A 278 -2.91 1.60 9.86
N THR A 279 -3.03 2.36 8.77
CA THR A 279 -4.04 3.40 8.61
C THR A 279 -4.78 3.21 7.30
N ARG A 280 -6.12 3.15 7.34
CA ARG A 280 -6.97 2.96 6.16
C ARG A 280 -7.91 4.13 5.98
N PHE A 281 -7.92 4.65 4.76
CA PHE A 281 -8.83 5.67 4.28
C PHE A 281 -9.76 5.07 3.24
N ILE A 282 -11.06 5.37 3.34
CA ILE A 282 -12.04 5.07 2.30
C ILE A 282 -12.37 6.38 1.59
N MET A 283 -12.32 6.36 0.27
CA MET A 283 -12.73 7.46 -0.60
C MET A 283 -14.08 7.09 -1.22
N GLU A 284 -15.08 7.93 -0.99
CA GLU A 284 -16.46 7.72 -1.43
C GLU A 284 -16.97 8.94 -2.21
N ARG A 285 -17.92 8.69 -3.11
CA ARG A 285 -18.58 9.76 -3.86
C ARG A 285 -19.96 9.97 -3.27
N HIS A 286 -20.20 11.16 -2.76
CA HIS A 286 -21.52 11.66 -2.44
C HIS A 286 -22.04 12.51 -3.60
N SER A 287 -23.33 12.85 -3.57
CA SER A 287 -24.07 13.50 -4.65
C SER A 287 -23.39 14.78 -5.18
N LEU A 288 -22.70 15.53 -4.31
CA LEU A 288 -22.10 16.83 -4.63
C LEU A 288 -20.58 16.92 -4.41
N CYS A 289 -19.99 15.93 -3.73
CA CYS A 289 -18.56 15.95 -3.41
C CYS A 289 -18.00 14.54 -3.22
N HIS A 290 -16.68 14.43 -3.22
CA HIS A 290 -16.03 13.24 -2.71
C HIS A 290 -15.81 13.41 -1.21
N ALA A 291 -15.82 12.33 -0.45
CA ALA A 291 -15.44 12.33 0.95
C ALA A 291 -14.35 11.30 1.20
N MET A 292 -13.43 11.63 2.10
CA MET A 292 -12.40 10.72 2.58
C MET A 292 -12.64 10.46 4.06
N THR A 293 -12.65 9.18 4.43
CA THR A 293 -13.01 8.72 5.76
C THR A 293 -11.90 7.85 6.34
N ILE A 294 -11.45 8.16 7.56
CA ILE A 294 -10.55 7.28 8.31
C ILE A 294 -11.40 6.16 8.93
N VAL A 295 -11.18 4.92 8.51
CA VAL A 295 -11.92 3.75 9.05
C VAL A 295 -11.07 2.86 9.94
N LYS A 296 -9.74 2.94 9.81
CA LYS A 296 -8.79 2.23 10.66
C LYS A 296 -7.59 3.12 10.92
N SER A 297 -7.23 3.30 12.17
CA SER A 297 -6.01 4.00 12.59
C SER A 297 -5.66 3.57 14.02
N SER A 298 -4.38 3.68 14.37
CA SER A 298 -3.91 3.52 15.74
C SER A 298 -3.88 4.83 16.53
N VAL A 299 -4.13 5.97 15.86
CA VAL A 299 -4.00 7.32 16.44
C VAL A 299 -5.29 8.12 16.28
N ALA A 300 -5.97 7.97 15.15
CA ALA A 300 -7.17 8.74 14.83
C ALA A 300 -8.44 7.93 15.07
N SER A 301 -9.50 8.60 15.54
CA SER A 301 -10.86 8.07 15.51
C SER A 301 -11.44 8.11 14.09
N TYR A 302 -12.68 7.65 13.95
CA TYR A 302 -13.46 7.82 12.72
C TYR A 302 -13.62 9.32 12.40
N VAL A 303 -13.13 9.74 11.23
CA VAL A 303 -13.19 11.14 10.77
C VAL A 303 -13.54 11.15 9.30
N VAL A 304 -14.51 12.00 8.93
CA VAL A 304 -14.96 12.21 7.55
C VAL A 304 -14.59 13.63 7.14
N GLN A 305 -13.96 13.76 5.97
CA GLN A 305 -13.69 15.05 5.35
C GLN A 305 -14.08 15.07 3.87
N PRO A 306 -15.00 15.97 3.47
CA PRO A 306 -15.25 16.27 2.07
C PRO A 306 -14.02 16.84 1.37
N PHE A 307 -13.77 16.39 0.16
CA PHE A 307 -12.71 16.87 -0.71
C PHE A 307 -13.18 17.01 -2.16
N THR A 308 -12.42 17.79 -2.91
CA THR A 308 -12.56 17.93 -4.37
C THR A 308 -11.18 17.86 -5.02
N ILE A 309 -11.17 17.69 -6.34
CA ILE A 309 -9.94 17.57 -7.12
C ILE A 309 -9.87 18.76 -8.06
N LYS A 310 -8.95 19.69 -7.78
CA LYS A 310 -8.70 20.89 -8.59
C LYS A 310 -7.27 20.89 -9.12
N GLU A 311 -6.80 22.00 -9.68
CA GLU A 311 -5.46 22.08 -10.28
C GLU A 311 -4.34 21.69 -9.31
N ARG A 312 -4.48 22.04 -8.03
CA ARG A 312 -3.54 21.73 -6.92
C ARG A 312 -3.62 20.29 -6.40
N GLY A 313 -4.42 19.46 -7.03
CA GLY A 313 -4.65 18.07 -6.62
C GLY A 313 -5.87 17.94 -5.72
N VAL A 314 -5.78 17.09 -4.71
CA VAL A 314 -6.82 16.93 -3.69
C VAL A 314 -6.82 18.12 -2.74
N GLU A 315 -7.99 18.72 -2.55
CA GLU A 315 -8.23 19.90 -1.71
C GLU A 315 -9.51 19.73 -0.88
N PRO A 316 -9.61 20.35 0.30
CA PRO A 316 -10.85 20.33 1.08
C PRO A 316 -11.94 21.09 0.33
N VAL A 317 -13.19 20.66 0.51
CA VAL A 317 -14.33 21.50 0.11
C VAL A 317 -14.42 22.65 1.09
N GLU A 318 -14.30 23.88 0.60
CA GLU A 318 -14.59 25.09 1.37
C GLU A 318 -16.09 25.08 1.64
N VAL A 319 -16.46 24.81 2.90
CA VAL A 319 -17.80 25.12 3.38
C VAL A 319 -17.77 26.63 3.58
N GLU A 320 -18.40 27.39 2.69
CA GLU A 320 -18.69 28.80 2.99
C GLU A 320 -19.37 28.83 4.37
N ASP A 321 -18.81 29.61 5.30
CA ASP A 321 -19.42 29.86 6.61
C ASP A 321 -20.84 30.35 6.35
N SER A 322 -21.79 29.44 6.45
CA SER A 322 -23.20 29.71 6.26
C SER A 322 -23.79 30.26 7.54
N SER A 323 -23.19 31.33 8.06
CA SER A 323 -23.84 32.25 9.00
C SER A 323 -25.02 33.01 8.37
N SER A 324 -25.46 32.60 7.18
CA SER A 324 -26.69 33.03 6.50
C SER A 324 -27.60 31.89 6.03
N ARG A 325 -27.31 30.61 6.35
CA ARG A 325 -28.27 29.49 6.25
C ARG A 325 -28.67 28.91 7.61
N GLN A 326 -28.49 29.71 8.65
CA GLN A 326 -28.87 29.40 10.04
C GLN A 326 -30.36 29.64 10.31
N ALA A 327 -31.22 29.52 9.29
CA ALA A 327 -32.67 29.64 9.41
C ALA A 327 -33.43 28.43 8.87
N HIS A 328 -32.74 27.36 8.43
CA HIS A 328 -33.40 26.11 8.01
C HIS A 328 -32.75 24.82 8.55
N PHE A 329 -31.80 24.95 9.49
CA PHE A 329 -31.19 23.82 10.21
C PHE A 329 -31.57 23.74 11.69
N ASP A 330 -32.45 24.62 12.18
CA ASP A 330 -32.93 24.60 13.57
C ASP A 330 -34.05 23.58 13.83
N GLU A 331 -34.53 22.86 12.80
CA GLU A 331 -35.51 21.77 12.98
C GLU A 331 -34.88 20.37 13.17
N LEU A 332 -33.55 20.25 13.14
CA LEU A 332 -32.84 18.98 13.39
C LEU A 332 -31.99 18.98 14.66
N ALA A 333 -32.02 20.08 15.44
CA ALA A 333 -31.31 20.20 16.71
C ALA A 333 -32.13 19.76 17.93
N THR A 334 -33.40 19.39 17.74
CA THR A 334 -34.15 18.63 18.75
C THR A 334 -34.05 17.18 18.36
N HIS A 335 -33.14 16.44 19.00
CA HIS A 335 -33.15 14.98 19.23
C HIS A 335 -31.74 14.43 19.55
N ASP A 336 -31.00 15.15 20.40
CA ASP A 336 -29.78 14.61 21.03
C ASP A 336 -30.10 13.48 22.03
N ASP A 337 -31.32 13.48 22.58
CA ASP A 337 -31.81 12.44 23.49
C ASP A 337 -32.35 11.19 22.76
N LEU A 338 -32.74 11.27 21.48
CA LEU A 338 -33.13 10.08 20.71
C LEU A 338 -31.94 9.35 20.08
N LEU A 339 -30.84 10.06 19.77
CA LEU A 339 -29.61 9.42 19.28
C LEU A 339 -28.86 8.67 20.37
N SER A 340 -29.03 9.04 21.65
CA SER A 340 -28.47 8.31 22.79
C SER A 340 -29.27 7.05 23.13
N ASP A 341 -30.60 7.08 23.02
CA ASP A 341 -31.44 5.88 23.23
C ASP A 341 -31.43 4.90 22.03
N LEU A 342 -31.31 5.40 20.78
CA LEU A 342 -31.06 4.55 19.60
C LEU A 342 -29.62 4.01 19.53
N ALA A 343 -28.67 4.62 20.24
CA ALA A 343 -27.30 4.09 20.34
C ALA A 343 -27.18 2.88 21.28
N MET A 344 -28.17 2.65 22.16
CA MET A 344 -28.16 1.52 23.10
C MET A 344 -29.18 0.41 22.74
N ALA A 345 -30.16 0.69 21.90
CA ALA A 345 -31.12 -0.31 21.44
C ALA A 345 -30.98 -0.58 19.93
N THR A 346 -30.39 -1.74 19.61
CA THR A 346 -30.38 -2.37 18.27
C THR A 346 -29.54 -1.72 17.17
N LEU A 347 -28.28 -1.36 17.46
CA LEU A 347 -27.26 -1.43 16.42
C LEU A 347 -26.86 -2.90 16.24
N PRO A 348 -27.04 -3.52 15.06
CA PRO A 348 -26.42 -4.82 14.82
C PRO A 348 -24.92 -4.63 14.93
N MET A 349 -24.26 -5.47 15.73
CA MET A 349 -22.81 -5.47 15.85
C MET A 349 -22.20 -5.39 14.45
N VAL A 350 -21.41 -4.34 14.21
CA VAL A 350 -20.57 -4.28 13.04
C VAL A 350 -19.63 -5.48 13.13
N ASP A 351 -19.81 -6.44 12.22
CA ASP A 351 -18.86 -7.53 12.04
C ASP A 351 -17.46 -6.90 11.87
N PRO A 352 -16.43 -7.35 12.61
CA PRO A 352 -15.05 -6.86 12.45
C PRO A 352 -14.49 -6.94 11.01
N ALA A 353 -15.21 -7.52 10.06
CA ALA A 353 -14.90 -7.62 8.62
C ALA A 353 -15.07 -6.34 7.76
N CYS A 354 -15.28 -5.14 8.32
CA CYS A 354 -15.26 -3.86 7.56
C CYS A 354 -16.15 -3.83 6.28
N THR A 355 -17.43 -4.18 6.38
CA THR A 355 -18.39 -4.16 5.26
C THR A 355 -19.14 -2.81 5.16
N LEU A 356 -19.08 -2.08 4.03
CA LEU A 356 -19.73 -0.77 3.86
C LEU A 356 -20.98 -0.85 2.96
N ARG A 357 -22.19 -0.65 3.46
CA ARG A 357 -23.43 -0.68 2.62
C ARG A 357 -23.38 0.37 1.51
N SER A 358 -23.64 -0.05 0.27
CA SER A 358 -23.66 0.79 -0.92
C SER A 358 -25.05 1.41 -1.08
N THR A 359 -25.13 2.75 -1.05
CA THR A 359 -26.36 3.49 -1.34
C THR A 359 -26.48 3.92 -2.81
N GLN A 360 -25.73 3.29 -3.72
CA GLN A 360 -25.85 3.60 -5.15
C GLN A 360 -27.01 2.82 -5.77
N GLN A 361 -28.22 3.36 -5.65
CA GLN A 361 -29.34 2.99 -6.52
C GLN A 361 -29.18 3.72 -7.87
N SER A 362 -29.05 2.94 -8.93
CA SER A 362 -29.13 3.42 -10.32
C SER A 362 -30.60 3.62 -10.70
N ASN A 363 -30.99 4.86 -10.99
CA ASN A 363 -32.21 5.13 -11.75
C ASN A 363 -31.95 4.77 -13.22
N ALA A 364 -32.61 3.72 -13.69
CA ALA A 364 -32.90 3.52 -15.10
C ALA A 364 -34.27 2.83 -15.19
N GLU A 365 -35.31 3.64 -15.37
CA GLU A 365 -36.58 3.18 -15.92
C GLU A 365 -36.40 3.00 -17.42
N ASP A 366 -36.68 1.81 -17.94
CA ASP A 366 -37.33 1.67 -19.25
C ASP A 366 -38.19 0.39 -19.21
N PRO A 367 -39.48 0.44 -19.57
CA PRO A 367 -40.36 -0.71 -19.60
C PRO A 367 -40.28 -1.42 -20.95
N ASP A 368 -40.78 -2.66 -20.96
CA ASP A 368 -41.24 -3.41 -22.13
C ASP A 368 -40.28 -4.47 -22.71
N ALA A 369 -40.47 -5.73 -22.28
CA ALA A 369 -40.52 -6.94 -23.12
C ALA A 369 -40.76 -8.21 -22.26
N THR A 370 -42.02 -8.40 -21.91
CA THR A 370 -42.83 -9.64 -21.97
C THR A 370 -42.13 -11.01 -22.22
N GLN A 371 -42.27 -11.88 -21.21
CA GLN A 371 -42.58 -13.34 -21.21
C GLN A 371 -41.61 -14.38 -21.82
N LEU A 372 -41.31 -15.43 -21.03
CA LEU A 372 -41.82 -16.82 -21.14
C LEU A 372 -40.96 -17.73 -20.20
N ILE A 373 -41.45 -18.14 -19.04
CA ILE A 373 -42.12 -19.42 -18.70
C ILE A 373 -41.21 -20.67 -18.67
N SER A 374 -41.23 -21.33 -17.48
CA SER A 374 -41.02 -22.77 -17.18
C SER A 374 -39.59 -23.32 -17.32
N GLN A 375 -39.13 -24.35 -16.60
CA GLN A 375 -39.58 -25.23 -15.51
C GLN A 375 -38.32 -26.03 -15.15
N SER A 376 -37.90 -26.07 -13.88
CA SER A 376 -38.07 -27.18 -12.94
C SER A 376 -37.18 -28.43 -13.16
N ASP A 377 -36.53 -28.80 -12.05
CA ASP A 377 -36.23 -30.15 -11.56
C ASP A 377 -35.02 -30.90 -12.14
N GLU A 378 -34.01 -31.16 -11.28
CA GLU A 378 -33.75 -32.45 -10.57
C GLU A 378 -33.07 -33.47 -11.50
N ALA A 379 -32.20 -34.40 -11.11
CA ALA A 379 -31.35 -34.68 -9.96
C ALA A 379 -30.61 -35.98 -10.38
N SER A 380 -29.54 -36.31 -9.66
CA SER A 380 -29.08 -37.69 -9.39
C SER A 380 -28.13 -38.42 -10.37
N GLN A 381 -27.01 -38.84 -9.76
CA GLN A 381 -26.39 -40.19 -9.78
C GLN A 381 -25.46 -40.55 -10.96
N LEU A 382 -24.15 -40.63 -10.71
CA LEU A 382 -23.36 -41.79 -10.23
C LEU A 382 -23.20 -42.91 -11.27
N GLN A 383 -21.98 -43.11 -11.80
CA GLN A 383 -21.26 -44.39 -11.70
C GLN A 383 -19.84 -44.34 -12.31
N GLN A 384 -18.98 -45.16 -11.69
CA GLN A 384 -17.56 -45.41 -11.97
C GLN A 384 -17.36 -46.41 -13.12
N ASP A 385 -16.22 -46.33 -13.80
CA ASP A 385 -15.29 -47.45 -14.14
C ASP A 385 -14.17 -46.86 -15.03
N GLN A 386 -12.90 -46.80 -14.61
CA GLN A 386 -11.83 -47.82 -14.51
C GLN A 386 -11.21 -48.33 -15.83
N MET A 387 -9.86 -48.28 -15.84
CA MET A 387 -8.84 -49.07 -16.56
C MET A 387 -8.45 -48.64 -17.99
N GLN A 388 -7.21 -48.12 -18.15
CA GLN A 388 -5.98 -48.81 -18.68
C GLN A 388 -5.94 -48.77 -20.23
N GLU A 389 -4.84 -48.64 -20.96
CA GLU A 389 -3.39 -48.54 -20.76
C GLU A 389 -2.80 -48.22 -22.17
N THR A 390 -1.60 -47.62 -22.24
CA THR A 390 -0.55 -47.81 -23.29
C THR A 390 -0.87 -47.46 -24.77
N GLU A 391 0.02 -47.04 -25.66
CA GLU A 391 1.38 -46.49 -25.72
C GLU A 391 1.64 -46.16 -27.22
N SER A 392 2.71 -45.41 -27.48
CA SER A 392 3.46 -45.29 -28.76
C SER A 392 2.91 -44.32 -29.82
N SER A 393 3.59 -43.18 -30.03
CA SER A 393 4.70 -42.93 -31.01
C SER A 393 4.15 -42.61 -32.41
N SER A 394 4.59 -41.64 -33.22
CA SER A 394 5.88 -40.99 -33.43
C SER A 394 5.67 -39.86 -34.48
N PHE A 395 6.72 -39.05 -34.72
CA PHE A 395 6.96 -38.06 -35.80
C PHE A 395 6.45 -36.62 -35.57
N ASP A 396 7.18 -35.55 -35.87
CA ASP A 396 8.62 -35.29 -36.02
C ASP A 396 8.77 -33.75 -36.15
N ILE A 397 9.72 -33.20 -35.42
CA ILE A 397 10.75 -32.24 -35.87
C ILE A 397 10.39 -31.27 -37.01
N VAL A 398 10.28 -29.98 -36.69
CA VAL A 398 10.87 -28.90 -37.50
C VAL A 398 11.50 -27.85 -36.57
N SER A 399 12.79 -27.63 -36.79
CA SER A 399 13.67 -26.66 -36.15
C SER A 399 13.58 -25.27 -36.79
N ASP A 400 13.63 -24.26 -35.91
CA ASP A 400 14.33 -22.97 -35.95
C ASP A 400 14.25 -22.04 -37.18
N SER A 401 13.90 -20.77 -36.92
CA SER A 401 14.85 -19.63 -37.04
C SER A 401 14.24 -18.28 -36.60
N ASN A 402 15.10 -17.47 -35.95
CA ASN A 402 15.06 -16.01 -35.71
C ASN A 402 14.10 -15.49 -34.62
N SER A 403 14.46 -14.57 -33.74
CA SER A 403 15.55 -13.57 -33.75
C SER A 403 15.88 -13.10 -32.33
N GLU A 404 17.12 -12.64 -32.19
CA GLU A 404 17.76 -12.01 -31.03
C GLU A 404 16.95 -10.83 -30.45
N GLU A 405 16.80 -10.76 -29.13
CA GLU A 405 16.45 -9.52 -28.41
C GLU A 405 17.62 -9.13 -27.50
N GLU A 406 18.11 -7.92 -27.73
CA GLU A 406 19.22 -7.27 -27.04
C GLU A 406 18.84 -6.98 -25.57
N HIS A 407 19.63 -7.52 -24.63
CA HIS A 407 19.57 -7.11 -23.23
C HIS A 407 20.34 -5.79 -23.03
N GLU A 408 19.64 -4.65 -23.13
CA GLU A 408 20.18 -3.38 -22.65
C GLU A 408 20.18 -3.34 -21.11
N SER A 409 21.36 -3.56 -20.52
CA SER A 409 21.64 -3.30 -19.12
C SER A 409 21.98 -1.82 -18.93
N PHE A 410 21.03 -1.03 -18.41
CA PHE A 410 21.27 0.38 -18.11
C PHE A 410 22.07 0.55 -16.81
N HIS A 411 23.27 1.10 -16.94
CA HIS A 411 24.18 1.44 -15.85
C HIS A 411 23.80 2.81 -15.25
N TRP A 412 23.65 2.90 -13.93
CA TRP A 412 23.43 4.18 -13.25
C TRP A 412 24.72 4.99 -13.26
N GLY A 413 24.74 6.08 -14.03
CA GLY A 413 25.87 7.00 -14.08
C GLY A 413 26.22 7.53 -12.69
N ALA A 414 27.43 7.22 -12.24
CA ALA A 414 28.05 7.83 -11.08
C ALA A 414 28.33 9.31 -11.40
N VAL A 415 27.82 10.21 -10.55
CA VAL A 415 28.22 11.61 -10.56
C VAL A 415 29.63 11.65 -9.95
N THR A 416 30.62 11.97 -10.77
CA THR A 416 31.95 12.37 -10.31
C THR A 416 31.85 13.79 -9.75
N GLU A 417 32.28 13.96 -8.50
CA GLU A 417 32.55 15.25 -7.88
C GLU A 417 33.74 15.91 -8.59
N GLU A 418 33.57 17.15 -9.05
CA GLU A 418 34.66 18.12 -9.22
C GLU A 418 34.58 19.15 -8.09
#